data_AF-A0A2D5SZP7-F1
#
_entry.id   AF-A0A2D5SZP7-F1
#
_cell.length_a   1.000
_cell.length_b   1.000
_cell.length_c   1.000
_cell.angle_alpha   90.00
_cell.angle_beta   90.00
_cell.angle_gamma   90.00
#
_symmetry.space_group_name_H-M   'P 1'
#
loop_
_entity.id
_entity.type
_entity.pdbx_description
1 polymer ?
#
loop_
_entity_poly.entity_id
_entity_poly.type
_entity_poly.pdbx_seq_one_letter_code
_entity_poly.pdbx_strand_id
1 'polypeptide(L)'
;MAGIYTLPIMVAPEPLSMLELATASQNARYKAMISEGLDGSDFLHNGTGEFYLSPSEIVFKGTLTPGPDYQLYLSKKFVENEEQFMQHKNSMINIAEVKRFDGFIKQVPNQLDIDEYTTIVIWCEAFEEFITAAKYKG
;
A
#
# COMPACT_ATOMS: atom_id res chain seq x y z
N MET A 1 -24.88 38.78 0.38
CA MET A 1 -25.24 37.90 1.51
C MET A 1 -24.52 36.58 1.31
N ALA A 2 -23.71 36.18 2.29
CA ALA A 2 -22.85 35.01 2.21
C ALA A 2 -23.70 33.73 2.18
N GLY A 3 -23.52 32.90 1.15
CA GLY A 3 -24.06 31.55 1.13
C GLY A 3 -23.27 30.70 2.11
N ILE A 4 -23.94 30.20 3.15
CA ILE A 4 -23.36 29.21 4.06
C ILE A 4 -23.34 27.89 3.28
N TYR A 5 -22.16 27.51 2.80
CA TYR A 5 -21.93 26.16 2.31
C TYR A 5 -21.85 25.23 3.52
N THR A 6 -22.94 24.54 3.83
CA THR A 6 -22.88 23.40 4.74
C THR A 6 -22.25 22.24 3.99
N LEU A 7 -20.96 21.99 4.22
CA LEU A 7 -20.34 20.74 3.79
C LEU A 7 -21.11 19.59 4.44
N PRO A 8 -21.58 18.57 3.69
CA PRO A 8 -22.04 17.34 4.32
C PRO A 8 -20.85 16.81 5.13
N ILE A 9 -21.08 16.52 6.41
CA ILE A 9 -20.12 15.79 7.23
C ILE A 9 -20.03 14.40 6.59
N MET A 10 -19.06 14.21 5.69
CA MET A 10 -18.61 12.88 5.32
C MET A 10 -18.00 12.30 6.59
N VAL A 11 -18.80 11.55 7.34
CA VAL A 11 -18.29 10.74 8.46
C VAL A 11 -17.25 9.82 7.84
N ALA A 12 -15.97 10.05 8.16
CA ALA A 12 -14.91 9.15 7.76
C ALA A 12 -15.26 7.75 8.31
N PRO A 13 -15.15 6.69 7.49
CA PRO A 13 -15.44 5.34 7.97
C PRO A 13 -14.61 5.05 9.22
N GLU A 14 -15.19 4.34 10.19
CA GLU A 14 -14.46 3.97 11.39
C GLU A 14 -13.13 3.28 11.03
N PRO A 15 -12.04 3.59 11.75
CA PRO A 15 -10.75 2.95 11.52
C PRO A 15 -10.90 1.43 11.67
N LEU A 16 -10.18 0.66 10.85
CA LEU A 16 -10.16 -0.78 11.01
C LEU A 16 -9.59 -1.11 12.39
N SER A 17 -10.30 -1.96 13.12
CA SER A 17 -9.82 -2.38 14.43
C SER A 17 -8.57 -3.25 14.30
N MET A 18 -7.70 -3.21 15.31
CA MET A 18 -6.55 -4.12 15.37
C MET A 18 -6.96 -5.59 15.31
N LEU A 19 -8.16 -5.93 15.83
CA LEU A 19 -8.70 -7.29 15.80
C LEU A 19 -9.06 -7.73 14.37
N GLU A 20 -9.65 -6.85 13.57
CA GLU A 20 -9.96 -7.13 12.15
C GLU A 20 -8.68 -7.35 11.34
N LEU A 21 -7.69 -6.45 11.49
CA LEU A 21 -6.39 -6.60 10.84
C LEU A 21 -5.69 -7.89 11.32
N ALA A 22 -5.76 -8.22 12.61
CA ALA A 22 -5.20 -9.46 13.15
C ALA A 22 -5.86 -10.69 12.53
N THR A 23 -7.18 -10.71 12.45
CA THR A 23 -7.97 -11.80 11.87
C THR A 23 -7.65 -12.01 10.39
N ALA A 24 -7.64 -10.94 9.59
CA ALA A 24 -7.36 -11.02 8.15
C ALA A 24 -5.92 -11.53 7.88
N SER A 25 -4.95 -11.18 8.73
CA SER A 25 -3.58 -11.66 8.54
C SER A 25 -3.33 -13.13 8.90
N GLN A 26 -4.28 -13.83 9.53
CA GLN A 26 -4.02 -15.20 10.05
C GLN A 26 -3.70 -16.21 8.93
N ASN A 27 -4.32 -16.04 7.77
CA ASN A 27 -4.18 -16.96 6.62
C ASN A 27 -3.19 -16.45 5.57
N ALA A 28 -2.35 -15.48 5.94
CA ALA A 28 -1.36 -14.94 5.02
C ALA A 28 -0.33 -16.02 4.62
N ARG A 29 -0.11 -16.16 3.31
CA ARG A 29 0.93 -17.01 2.74
C ARG A 29 2.31 -16.37 2.90
N TYR A 30 2.37 -15.05 2.78
CA TYR A 30 3.59 -14.27 2.94
C TYR A 30 3.43 -13.17 3.97
N LYS A 31 4.54 -12.86 4.63
CA LYS A 31 4.70 -11.71 5.50
C LYS A 31 5.95 -10.95 5.04
N ALA A 32 5.86 -9.63 4.93
CA ALA A 32 6.99 -8.78 4.57
C ALA A 32 7.01 -7.51 5.40
N MET A 33 8.18 -7.19 5.94
CA MET A 33 8.41 -5.93 6.64
C MET A 33 8.83 -4.88 5.62
N ILE A 34 8.35 -3.65 5.78
CA ILE A 34 8.85 -2.51 5.02
C ILE A 34 10.36 -2.41 5.22
N SER A 35 11.11 -2.29 4.12
CA SER A 35 12.56 -2.15 4.19
C SER A 35 12.96 -0.83 4.85
N GLU A 36 13.99 -0.87 5.67
CA GLU A 36 14.59 0.33 6.25
C GLU A 36 15.52 1.01 5.24
N GLY A 37 15.60 2.34 5.29
CA GLY A 37 16.58 3.10 4.51
C GLY A 37 16.39 3.05 2.99
N LEU A 38 15.14 2.92 2.53
CA LEU A 38 14.80 3.00 1.11
C LEU A 38 15.23 4.36 0.52
N ASP A 39 15.96 4.34 -0.59
CA ASP A 39 16.59 5.53 -1.19
C ASP A 39 15.61 6.67 -1.53
N GLY A 40 14.38 6.35 -1.95
CA GLY A 40 13.34 7.31 -2.31
C GLY A 40 12.39 7.67 -1.15
N SER A 41 12.56 7.07 0.04
CA SER A 41 11.70 7.38 1.19
C SER A 41 12.29 8.50 2.05
N ASP A 42 11.50 9.55 2.30
CA ASP A 42 11.86 10.67 3.18
C ASP A 42 10.82 10.88 4.30
N PHE A 43 10.94 11.94 5.10
CA PHE A 43 10.01 12.21 6.21
C PHE A 43 8.54 12.40 5.77
N LEU A 44 8.31 12.92 4.57
CA LEU A 44 6.99 13.19 3.99
C LEU A 44 6.47 12.04 3.11
N HIS A 45 7.36 11.19 2.61
CA HIS A 45 7.05 10.08 1.70
C HIS A 45 7.61 8.75 2.25
N ASN A 46 7.03 8.27 3.35
CA ASN A 46 7.43 7.00 3.95
C ASN A 46 6.27 6.16 4.48
N GLY A 47 6.62 4.94 4.88
CA GLY A 47 5.80 4.06 5.69
C GLY A 47 6.64 3.20 6.63
N THR A 48 6.01 2.67 7.68
CA THR A 48 6.58 1.66 8.57
C THR A 48 5.54 0.59 8.85
N GLY A 49 5.96 -0.66 9.03
CA GLY A 49 5.08 -1.78 9.33
C GLY A 49 5.26 -2.97 8.41
N GLU A 50 4.19 -3.76 8.28
CA GLU A 50 4.23 -5.08 7.66
C GLU A 50 3.06 -5.30 6.71
N PHE A 51 3.35 -5.97 5.60
CA PHE A 51 2.37 -6.52 4.68
C PHE A 51 2.20 -8.01 4.90
N TYR A 52 0.95 -8.47 4.76
CA TYR A 52 0.54 -9.86 4.83
C TYR A 52 -0.23 -10.17 3.57
N LEU A 53 0.22 -11.15 2.78
CA LEU A 53 -0.35 -11.45 1.47
C LEU A 53 -0.89 -12.87 1.44
N SER A 54 -2.10 -13.03 0.94
CA SER A 54 -2.72 -14.31 0.58
C SER A 54 -3.26 -14.24 -0.86
N PRO A 55 -3.65 -15.36 -1.48
CA PRO A 55 -4.25 -15.34 -2.82
C PRO A 55 -5.54 -14.51 -2.93
N SER A 56 -6.20 -14.19 -1.82
CA SER A 56 -7.45 -13.41 -1.82
C SER A 56 -7.30 -12.00 -1.27
N GLU A 57 -6.31 -11.72 -0.42
CA GLU A 57 -6.19 -10.42 0.23
C GLU A 57 -4.75 -10.01 0.57
N ILE A 58 -4.55 -8.69 0.62
CA ILE A 58 -3.36 -8.02 1.12
C ILE A 58 -3.76 -7.18 2.32
N VAL A 59 -3.11 -7.42 3.45
CA VAL A 59 -3.31 -6.67 4.69
C VAL A 59 -2.06 -5.87 5.00
N PHE A 60 -2.21 -4.58 5.27
CA PHE A 60 -1.16 -3.73 5.79
C PHE A 60 -1.43 -3.42 7.27
N LYS A 61 -0.41 -3.62 8.11
CA LYS A 61 -0.39 -3.23 9.51
C LYS A 61 0.77 -2.28 9.74
N GLY A 62 0.47 -1.01 9.95
CA GLY A 62 1.50 0.01 10.11
C GLY A 62 0.96 1.40 9.82
N THR A 63 1.90 2.31 9.58
CA THR A 63 1.61 3.71 9.30
C THR A 63 2.25 4.11 7.98
N LEU A 64 1.52 4.83 7.14
CA LEU A 64 2.00 5.55 5.98
C LEU A 64 1.86 7.05 6.24
N THR A 65 2.73 7.83 5.65
CA THR A 65 2.52 9.27 5.47
C THR A 65 1.25 9.50 4.63
N PRO A 66 0.34 10.42 5.01
CA PRO A 66 -0.85 10.70 4.21
C PRO A 66 -0.50 11.43 2.92
N GLY A 67 -1.06 10.98 1.80
CA GLY A 67 -0.91 11.64 0.52
C GLY A 67 -2.07 11.32 -0.44
N PRO A 68 -2.21 12.09 -1.53
CA PRO A 68 -3.24 11.83 -2.53
C PRO A 68 -2.88 10.60 -3.37
N ASP A 69 -3.90 9.91 -3.87
CA ASP A 69 -3.76 8.90 -4.94
C ASP A 69 -2.66 7.85 -4.70
N TYR A 70 -2.57 7.33 -3.47
CA TYR A 70 -1.69 6.22 -3.17
C TYR A 70 -2.24 4.95 -3.82
N GLN A 71 -1.36 4.22 -4.49
CA GLN A 71 -1.66 3.00 -5.20
C GLN A 71 -0.75 1.88 -4.71
N LEU A 72 -1.35 0.71 -4.54
CA LEU A 72 -0.68 -0.51 -4.14
C LEU A 72 -0.30 -1.31 -5.39
N TYR A 73 0.98 -1.57 -5.58
CA TYR A 73 1.51 -2.34 -6.70
C TYR A 73 2.18 -3.64 -6.23
N LEU A 74 2.10 -4.69 -7.07
CA LEU A 74 3.00 -5.84 -6.99
C LEU A 74 4.02 -5.79 -8.13
N SER A 75 5.28 -6.04 -7.78
CA SER A 75 6.42 -6.02 -8.69
C SER A 75 7.18 -7.34 -8.66
N LYS A 76 7.73 -7.75 -9.81
CA LYS A 76 8.63 -8.90 -9.92
C LYS A 76 10.05 -8.58 -9.45
N LYS A 77 10.38 -7.29 -9.31
CA LYS A 77 11.68 -6.79 -8.88
C LYS A 77 11.53 -5.88 -7.67
N PHE A 78 12.52 -5.90 -6.80
CA PHE A 78 12.61 -4.91 -5.73
C PHE A 78 12.94 -3.54 -6.32
N VAL A 79 12.27 -2.50 -5.80
CA VAL A 79 12.47 -1.10 -6.17
C VAL A 79 12.48 -0.26 -4.91
N GLU A 80 13.30 0.78 -4.90
CA GLU A 80 13.60 1.56 -3.69
C GLU A 80 13.45 3.07 -3.88
N ASN A 81 13.15 3.52 -5.11
CA ASN A 81 13.00 4.92 -5.46
C ASN A 81 12.14 5.10 -6.74
N GLU A 82 11.89 6.35 -7.10
CA GLU A 82 11.07 6.79 -8.24
C GLU A 82 11.62 6.27 -9.57
N GLU A 83 12.93 6.39 -9.78
CA GLU A 83 13.57 5.98 -11.03
C GLU A 83 13.37 4.48 -11.28
N GLN A 84 13.63 3.65 -10.26
CA GLN A 84 13.46 2.20 -10.34
C GLN A 84 11.98 1.82 -10.48
N PHE A 85 11.08 2.50 -9.77
CA PHE A 85 9.65 2.30 -9.93
C PHE A 85 9.23 2.57 -11.37
N MET A 86 9.57 3.73 -11.92
CA MET A 86 9.22 4.12 -13.28
C MET A 86 9.83 3.19 -14.34
N GLN A 87 11.07 2.75 -14.14
CA GLN A 87 11.73 1.77 -15.00
C GLN A 87 10.96 0.43 -15.07
N HIS A 88 10.27 0.05 -14.00
CA HIS A 88 9.61 -1.26 -13.88
C HIS A 88 8.08 -1.20 -13.88
N LYS A 89 7.46 -0.02 -13.78
CA LYS A 89 6.02 0.20 -13.64
C LYS A 89 5.19 -0.56 -14.67
N ASN A 90 5.60 -0.55 -15.94
CA ASN A 90 4.89 -1.25 -17.03
C ASN A 90 4.83 -2.77 -16.88
N SER A 91 5.66 -3.36 -16.01
CA SER A 91 5.67 -4.78 -15.68
C SER A 91 5.02 -5.10 -14.32
N MET A 92 4.63 -4.08 -13.57
CA MET A 92 3.94 -4.20 -12.30
C MET A 92 2.43 -4.31 -12.52
N ILE A 93 1.74 -4.80 -11.51
CA ILE A 93 0.27 -4.81 -11.47
C ILE A 93 -0.21 -3.86 -10.37
N ASN A 94 -1.11 -2.94 -10.72
CA ASN A 94 -1.84 -2.14 -9.75
C ASN A 94 -2.94 -3.02 -9.13
N ILE A 95 -2.93 -3.15 -7.80
CA ILE A 95 -3.92 -3.91 -7.04
C ILE A 95 -5.10 -3.04 -6.65
N ALA A 96 -4.82 -1.90 -6.02
CA ALA A 96 -5.86 -1.03 -5.49
C ALA A 96 -5.32 0.34 -5.04
N GLU A 97 -6.22 1.32 -5.04
CA GLU A 97 -6.03 2.59 -4.35
C GLU A 97 -6.00 2.41 -2.83
N VAL A 98 -5.16 3.18 -2.14
CA VAL A 98 -4.97 3.22 -0.68
C VAL A 98 -5.49 4.55 -0.13
N LYS A 99 -6.56 4.48 0.66
CA LYS A 99 -7.22 5.65 1.30
C LYS A 99 -7.05 5.72 2.81
N ARG A 100 -6.47 4.68 3.40
CA ARG A 100 -6.21 4.58 4.83
C ARG A 100 -4.73 4.36 5.04
N PHE A 101 -4.16 5.16 5.94
CA PHE A 101 -2.72 5.25 6.15
C PHE A 101 -2.30 4.62 7.49
N ASP A 102 -3.24 4.08 8.26
CA ASP A 102 -3.06 3.45 9.58
C ASP A 102 -3.38 1.95 9.56
N GLY A 103 -3.37 1.35 8.36
CA GLY A 103 -3.70 -0.05 8.11
C GLY A 103 -4.87 -0.23 7.16
N PHE A 104 -4.83 -1.31 6.38
CA PHE A 104 -5.88 -1.61 5.41
C PHE A 104 -5.95 -3.09 5.05
N ILE A 105 -7.07 -3.48 4.45
CA ILE A 105 -7.28 -4.77 3.79
C ILE A 105 -7.70 -4.48 2.35
N LYS A 106 -7.04 -5.12 1.38
CA LYS A 106 -7.33 -5.01 -0.05
C LYS A 106 -7.52 -6.39 -0.65
N GLN A 107 -8.49 -6.53 -1.54
CA GLN A 107 -8.75 -7.80 -2.23
C GLN A 107 -7.75 -7.98 -3.37
N VAL A 108 -7.24 -9.19 -3.52
CA VAL A 108 -6.46 -9.61 -4.68
C VAL A 108 -7.43 -10.04 -5.78
N PRO A 109 -7.31 -9.54 -7.03
CA PRO A 109 -8.16 -9.99 -8.12
C PRO A 109 -8.08 -11.51 -8.33
N ASN A 110 -9.22 -12.19 -8.51
CA ASN A 110 -9.31 -13.67 -8.56
C ASN A 110 -8.40 -14.38 -9.58
N GLN A 111 -7.91 -13.67 -10.60
CA GLN A 111 -7.04 -14.22 -11.65
C GLN A 111 -5.56 -13.91 -11.43
N LEU A 112 -5.22 -13.17 -10.38
CA LEU A 112 -3.85 -12.78 -10.10
C LEU A 112 -3.15 -13.83 -9.23
N ASP A 113 -2.07 -14.40 -9.75
CA ASP A 113 -1.17 -15.22 -8.95
C ASP A 113 -0.11 -14.35 -8.27
N ILE A 114 -0.22 -14.19 -6.95
CA ILE A 114 0.75 -13.44 -6.14
C ILE A 114 2.13 -14.13 -6.11
N ASP A 115 2.21 -15.42 -6.42
CA ASP A 115 3.46 -16.17 -6.50
C ASP A 115 4.26 -15.80 -7.78
N GLU A 116 3.73 -14.97 -8.69
CA GLU A 116 4.50 -14.42 -9.81
C GLU A 116 5.35 -13.19 -9.43
N TYR A 117 5.06 -12.55 -8.30
CA TYR A 117 5.67 -11.29 -7.89
C TYR A 117 6.51 -11.49 -6.62
N THR A 118 7.34 -10.51 -6.27
CA THR A 118 8.31 -10.61 -5.17
C THR A 118 8.22 -9.42 -4.20
N THR A 119 7.70 -8.30 -4.67
CA THR A 119 7.73 -7.03 -3.96
C THR A 119 6.38 -6.36 -4.00
N ILE A 120 6.01 -5.77 -2.87
CA ILE A 120 4.88 -4.85 -2.74
C ILE A 120 5.42 -3.42 -2.70
N VAL A 121 4.75 -2.49 -3.38
CA VAL A 121 5.15 -1.08 -3.46
C VAL A 121 3.95 -0.20 -3.21
N ILE A 122 4.12 0.87 -2.44
CA ILE A 122 3.16 1.98 -2.35
C ILE A 122 3.74 3.15 -3.14
N TRP A 123 2.94 3.65 -4.08
CA TRP A 123 3.32 4.72 -5.00
C TRP A 123 2.24 5.80 -5.00
N CYS A 124 2.62 7.07 -5.02
CA CYS A 124 1.71 8.18 -5.23
C CYS A 124 1.62 8.51 -6.72
N GLU A 125 0.50 8.18 -7.38
CA GLU A 125 0.32 8.49 -8.81
C GLU A 125 0.19 9.98 -9.09
N ALA A 126 -0.46 10.73 -8.19
CA ALA A 126 -0.70 12.14 -8.40
C ALA A 126 0.57 13.00 -8.38
N PHE A 127 1.60 12.58 -7.64
CA PHE A 127 2.85 13.33 -7.50
C PHE A 127 4.07 12.62 -8.07
N GLU A 128 3.90 11.39 -8.59
CA GLU A 128 5.00 10.56 -9.07
C GLU A 128 6.08 10.31 -7.99
N GLU A 129 5.65 10.03 -6.75
CA GLU A 129 6.53 9.87 -5.58
C GLU A 129 6.52 8.44 -5.04
N PHE A 130 7.70 7.92 -4.71
CA PHE A 130 7.86 6.62 -4.06
C PHE A 130 7.58 6.74 -2.55
N ILE A 131 6.71 5.88 -2.01
CA ILE A 131 6.37 5.94 -0.59
C ILE A 131 7.12 4.86 0.19
N THR A 132 6.97 3.60 -0.21
CA THR A 132 7.62 2.49 0.49
C THR A 132 7.55 1.19 -0.32
N ALA A 133 8.40 0.22 0.01
CA ALA A 133 8.36 -1.12 -0.54
C ALA A 133 8.74 -2.19 0.49
N ALA A 134 8.29 -3.42 0.24
CA ALA A 134 8.69 -4.60 1.00
C ALA A 134 8.86 -5.82 0.08
N LYS A 135 9.94 -6.59 0.26
CA LYS A 135 10.14 -7.85 -0.46
C LYS A 135 9.53 -9.01 0.33
N TYR A 136 8.57 -9.73 -0.25
CA TYR A 136 7.85 -10.83 0.40
C TYR A 136 8.23 -12.22 -0.12
N LYS A 137 8.91 -12.30 -1.27
CA LYS A 137 9.40 -13.56 -1.85
C LYS A 137 10.83 -13.41 -2.36
N GLY A 138 11.67 -14.36 -1.97
CA GLY A 138 13.10 -14.46 -2.29
C GLY A 138 13.36 -15.05 -3.67
#